data_AF-A0A383CBG5-F1
#
_entry.id   AF-A0A383CBG5-F1
#
_cell.length_a   1.000
_cell.length_b   1.000
_cell.length_c   1.000
_cell.angle_alpha   90.00
_cell.angle_beta   90.00
_cell.angle_gamma   90.00
#
_symmetry.space_group_name_H-M   'P 1'
#
loop_
_entity.id
_entity.type
_entity.pdbx_description
1 polymer ?
#
loop_
_entity_poly.entity_id
_entity_poly.type
_entity_poly.pdbx_seq_one_letter_code
_entity_poly.pdbx_strand_id
1 'polypeptide(L)'
;YDFYRPRYMMAEAAALGMIAGAIAVPHGTKEDADVMARYCKFLDEHAEIFQNQNGESTAKVLLVYPRTASHAGRIDGIEMIEVAGRTMIADHVQFDFVPDDLLDKTDLKKYQAIIVVEPDGLTPAGLEQFIAKGGKLIAIPRKADFAATLRWKKLGANFVPGLKPRTGGKPAAQPFRNALRQVVGTPLLQTTAPYTLEAHAYRKPGRLIVHLVNYNRSENATGKSVVAREAPIEVEPTQIQ
;
A
#
# COMPACT_ATOMS: atom_id res chain seq x y z
N TYR A 1 -4.28 1.69 -11.43
CA TYR A 1 -5.47 1.75 -10.56
C TYR A 1 -6.68 1.36 -11.39
N ASP A 2 -7.56 0.49 -10.87
CA ASP A 2 -8.77 0.09 -11.59
C ASP A 2 -9.93 1.02 -11.20
N PHE A 3 -10.07 2.11 -11.98
CA PHE A 3 -11.04 3.17 -11.74
C PHE A 3 -12.50 2.78 -12.02
N TYR A 4 -12.76 1.53 -12.42
CA TYR A 4 -14.09 1.07 -12.83
C TYR A 4 -14.75 0.14 -11.80
N ARG A 5 -14.19 0.00 -10.59
CA ARG A 5 -14.66 -0.93 -9.55
C ARG A 5 -15.26 -0.17 -8.35
N PRO A 6 -16.55 0.15 -8.34
CA PRO A 6 -17.14 0.99 -7.30
C PRO A 6 -17.03 0.39 -5.89
N ARG A 7 -17.33 -0.90 -5.69
CA ARG A 7 -17.25 -1.52 -4.34
C ARG A 7 -15.82 -1.55 -3.82
N TYR A 8 -14.88 -1.99 -4.65
CA TYR A 8 -13.44 -1.98 -4.38
C TYR A 8 -12.98 -0.57 -3.97
N MET A 9 -13.23 0.43 -4.81
CA MET A 9 -12.74 1.78 -4.60
C MET A 9 -13.33 2.40 -3.36
N MET A 10 -14.64 2.25 -3.15
CA MET A 10 -15.29 2.81 -1.97
C MET A 10 -14.83 2.11 -0.69
N ALA A 11 -14.59 0.80 -0.73
CA ALA A 11 -14.11 0.04 0.42
C ALA A 11 -12.65 0.27 0.75
N GLU A 12 -11.77 0.35 -0.25
CA GLU A 12 -10.39 0.76 -0.05
C GLU A 12 -10.32 2.21 0.45
N ALA A 13 -11.05 3.13 -0.19
CA ALA A 13 -11.08 4.53 0.25
C ALA A 13 -11.59 4.67 1.68
N ALA A 14 -12.71 4.01 2.02
CA ALA A 14 -13.23 3.98 3.38
C ALA A 14 -12.21 3.37 4.36
N ALA A 15 -11.57 2.24 4.01
CA ALA A 15 -10.55 1.58 4.82
C ALA A 15 -9.27 2.43 4.98
N LEU A 16 -8.97 3.32 4.05
CA LEU A 16 -7.84 4.26 4.13
C LEU A 16 -8.20 5.59 4.81
N GLY A 17 -9.43 5.74 5.30
CA GLY A 17 -9.93 6.97 5.93
C GLY A 17 -10.15 8.11 4.94
N MET A 18 -10.27 7.80 3.65
CA MET A 18 -10.57 8.73 2.58
C MET A 18 -12.08 8.86 2.36
N ILE A 19 -12.48 9.87 1.59
CA ILE A 19 -13.86 9.99 1.12
C ILE A 19 -14.13 8.81 0.17
N ALA A 20 -15.05 7.95 0.56
CA ALA A 20 -15.50 6.80 -0.22
C ALA A 20 -16.36 7.24 -1.41
N GLY A 21 -15.73 7.88 -2.39
CA GLY A 21 -16.34 8.27 -3.66
C GLY A 21 -15.74 7.46 -4.79
N ALA A 22 -16.58 6.81 -5.59
CA ALA A 22 -16.15 6.25 -6.87
C ALA A 22 -16.15 7.36 -7.93
N ILE A 23 -14.99 7.61 -8.55
CA ILE A 23 -14.79 8.71 -9.52
C ILE A 23 -15.54 8.43 -10.85
N ALA A 24 -15.68 7.15 -11.21
CA ALA A 24 -16.44 6.71 -12.37
C ALA A 24 -17.38 5.58 -11.94
N VAL A 25 -18.46 5.94 -11.23
CA VAL A 25 -19.55 4.99 -10.99
C VAL A 25 -20.23 4.71 -12.32
N PRO A 26 -20.29 3.45 -12.81
CA PRO A 26 -21.18 3.13 -13.89
C PRO A 26 -22.61 3.21 -13.35
N HIS A 27 -23.25 4.38 -13.46
CA HIS A 27 -24.69 4.56 -13.21
C HIS A 27 -25.55 3.95 -14.34
N GLY A 28 -25.04 2.93 -15.03
CA GLY A 28 -25.63 2.41 -16.25
C GLY A 28 -26.78 1.43 -16.03
N THR A 29 -26.92 0.87 -14.83
CA THR A 29 -27.92 -0.16 -14.51
C THR A 29 -28.53 0.02 -13.11
N LYS A 30 -29.71 -0.56 -12.88
CA LYS A 30 -30.36 -0.59 -11.56
C LYS A 30 -29.53 -1.40 -10.55
N GLU A 31 -28.91 -2.48 -11.01
CA GLU A 31 -28.08 -3.36 -10.21
C GLU A 31 -26.86 -2.64 -9.63
N ASP A 32 -26.24 -1.76 -10.42
CA ASP A 32 -25.14 -0.91 -9.96
C ASP A 32 -25.62 0.09 -8.91
N ALA A 33 -26.79 0.73 -9.12
CA ALA A 33 -27.38 1.67 -8.16
C ALA A 33 -27.73 1.01 -6.81
N ASP A 34 -28.35 -0.18 -6.83
CA ASP A 34 -28.73 -0.91 -5.62
C ASP A 34 -27.48 -1.35 -4.82
N VAL A 35 -26.38 -1.65 -5.50
CA VAL A 35 -25.08 -1.91 -4.86
C VAL A 35 -24.51 -0.69 -4.17
N MET A 36 -24.52 0.46 -4.86
CA MET A 36 -24.04 1.71 -4.29
C MET A 36 -24.86 2.10 -3.07
N ALA A 37 -26.19 2.01 -3.15
CA ALA A 37 -27.08 2.31 -2.04
C ALA A 37 -26.77 1.42 -0.82
N ARG A 38 -26.57 0.11 -1.02
CA ARG A 38 -26.15 -0.80 0.06
C ARG A 38 -24.80 -0.40 0.66
N TYR A 39 -23.83 -0.01 -0.16
CA TYR A 39 -22.51 0.37 0.32
C TYR A 39 -22.53 1.68 1.12
N CYS A 40 -23.21 2.71 0.60
CA CYS A 40 -23.41 3.96 1.32
C CYS A 40 -24.16 3.72 2.64
N LYS A 41 -25.21 2.89 2.63
CA LYS A 41 -25.95 2.53 3.84
C LYS A 41 -25.05 1.82 4.86
N PHE A 42 -24.20 0.88 4.44
CA PHE A 42 -23.24 0.23 5.32
C PHE A 42 -22.28 1.23 5.98
N LEU A 43 -21.73 2.18 5.20
CA LEU A 43 -20.85 3.20 5.77
C LEU A 43 -21.57 4.13 6.76
N ASP A 44 -22.84 4.43 6.51
CA ASP A 44 -23.68 5.25 7.39
C ASP A 44 -24.04 4.51 8.70
N GLU A 45 -24.44 3.24 8.59
CA GLU A 45 -24.75 2.37 9.75
C GLU A 45 -23.52 2.07 10.61
N HIS A 46 -22.31 2.20 10.07
CA HIS A 46 -21.04 1.96 10.76
C HIS A 46 -20.16 3.22 10.84
N ALA A 47 -20.79 4.39 10.79
CA ALA A 47 -20.05 5.65 10.71
C ALA A 47 -19.09 5.83 11.90
N GLU A 48 -19.34 5.29 13.07
CA GLU A 48 -18.42 5.32 14.22
C GLU A 48 -17.05 4.65 13.97
N ILE A 49 -17.01 3.70 13.03
CA ILE A 49 -15.79 3.02 12.60
C ILE A 49 -15.04 3.92 11.61
N PHE A 50 -15.75 4.52 10.65
CA PHE A 50 -15.18 5.25 9.52
C PHE A 50 -15.02 6.78 9.74
N GLN A 51 -15.69 7.34 10.74
CA GLN A 51 -15.59 8.76 11.11
C GLN A 51 -14.21 9.08 11.73
N ASN A 52 -13.69 10.27 11.40
CA ASN A 52 -12.45 10.89 11.87
C ASN A 52 -11.12 10.33 11.34
N GLN A 53 -11.11 9.73 10.13
CA GLN A 53 -10.02 8.89 9.62
C GLN A 53 -9.88 7.65 10.53
N ASN A 54 -9.58 6.46 10.01
CA ASN A 54 -9.73 5.20 10.75
C ASN A 54 -8.88 5.06 12.04
N GLY A 55 -8.16 6.09 12.44
CA GLY A 55 -7.29 6.17 13.59
C GLY A 55 -5.85 6.33 13.12
N GLU A 56 -4.91 5.96 13.98
CA GLU A 56 -3.50 5.91 13.62
C GLU A 56 -3.20 4.62 12.85
N SER A 57 -2.61 4.73 11.66
CA SER A 57 -2.14 3.57 10.89
C SER A 57 -1.15 2.75 11.73
N THR A 58 -1.33 1.43 11.75
CA THR A 58 -0.42 0.53 12.45
C THR A 58 0.82 0.15 11.64
N ALA A 59 0.94 0.68 10.41
CA ALA A 59 2.05 0.43 9.51
C ALA A 59 3.41 0.63 10.20
N LYS A 60 4.30 -0.35 10.00
CA LYS A 60 5.72 -0.27 10.42
C LYS A 60 6.66 0.01 9.27
N VAL A 61 6.10 0.18 8.08
CA VAL A 61 6.84 0.43 6.85
C VAL A 61 6.33 1.72 6.22
N LEU A 62 7.26 2.57 5.80
CA LEU A 62 6.97 3.74 4.96
C LEU A 62 7.50 3.50 3.55
N LEU A 63 6.65 3.65 2.54
CA LEU A 63 7.05 3.70 1.14
C LEU A 63 7.14 5.16 0.68
N VAL A 64 8.33 5.58 0.25
CA VAL A 64 8.59 6.95 -0.20
C VAL A 64 8.35 7.08 -1.69
N TYR A 65 7.45 7.99 -2.07
CA TYR A 65 7.17 8.34 -3.46
C TYR A 65 8.12 9.44 -3.96
N PRO A 66 8.86 9.24 -5.06
CA PRO A 66 9.83 10.22 -5.56
C PRO A 66 9.12 11.34 -6.33
N ARG A 67 8.24 12.10 -5.67
CA ARG A 67 7.43 13.17 -6.29
C ARG A 67 8.31 14.24 -6.90
N THR A 68 9.38 14.64 -6.21
CA THR A 68 10.32 15.66 -6.69
C THR A 68 10.93 15.24 -8.03
N ALA A 69 11.34 13.98 -8.17
CA ALA A 69 11.84 13.44 -9.43
C ALA A 69 10.75 13.34 -10.50
N SER A 70 9.55 12.89 -10.12
CA SER A 70 8.39 12.77 -11.03
C SER A 70 7.98 14.13 -11.61
N HIS A 71 7.93 15.19 -10.79
CA HIS A 71 7.63 16.56 -11.23
C HIS A 71 8.71 17.13 -12.15
N ALA A 72 9.96 16.65 -12.03
CA ALA A 72 11.04 16.97 -12.95
C ALA A 72 11.03 16.11 -14.23
N GLY A 73 9.97 15.34 -14.48
CA GLY A 73 9.82 14.49 -15.67
C GLY A 73 10.53 13.15 -15.62
N ARG A 74 11.11 12.77 -14.46
CA ARG A 74 11.75 11.45 -14.27
C ARG A 74 10.74 10.43 -13.77
N ILE A 75 10.23 9.60 -14.68
CA ILE A 75 9.15 8.64 -14.40
C ILE A 75 9.65 7.24 -13.99
N ASP A 76 10.95 6.99 -14.09
CA ASP A 76 11.57 5.68 -13.83
C ASP A 76 11.18 5.09 -12.47
N GLY A 77 10.97 5.94 -11.45
CA GLY A 77 10.62 5.49 -10.10
C GLY A 77 9.19 5.06 -9.88
N ILE A 78 8.27 5.46 -10.76
CA ILE A 78 6.86 5.07 -10.64
C ILE A 78 6.72 3.54 -10.76
N GLU A 79 7.49 2.92 -11.66
CA GLU A 79 7.45 1.47 -11.82
C GLU A 79 8.00 0.74 -10.59
N MET A 80 9.00 1.29 -9.91
CA MET A 80 9.56 0.69 -8.69
C MET A 80 8.63 0.86 -7.48
N ILE A 81 7.88 1.97 -7.40
CA ILE A 81 6.76 2.10 -6.47
C ILE A 81 5.76 0.98 -6.67
N GLU A 82 5.34 0.75 -7.91
CA GLU A 82 4.35 -0.28 -8.22
C GLU A 82 4.85 -1.67 -7.81
N VAL A 83 6.11 -1.99 -8.10
CA VAL A 83 6.69 -3.28 -7.70
C VAL A 83 6.76 -3.41 -6.18
N ALA A 84 7.26 -2.39 -5.47
CA ALA A 84 7.38 -2.41 -4.02
C ALA A 84 6.00 -2.51 -3.34
N GLY A 85 5.07 -1.63 -3.72
CA GLY A 85 3.70 -1.59 -3.18
C GLY A 85 2.94 -2.89 -3.43
N ARG A 86 2.92 -3.39 -4.67
CA ARG A 86 2.26 -4.68 -4.98
C ARG A 86 2.89 -5.87 -4.26
N THR A 87 4.20 -5.83 -4.02
CA THR A 87 4.88 -6.92 -3.27
C THR A 87 4.41 -6.92 -1.82
N MET A 88 4.35 -5.74 -1.19
CA MET A 88 3.87 -5.61 0.18
C MET A 88 2.38 -5.98 0.31
N ILE A 89 1.53 -5.56 -0.63
CA ILE A 89 0.13 -5.99 -0.69
C ILE A 89 0.03 -7.51 -0.80
N ALA A 90 0.76 -8.12 -1.74
CA ALA A 90 0.72 -9.58 -1.95
C ALA A 90 1.26 -10.40 -0.76
N ASP A 91 2.09 -9.78 0.07
CA ASP A 91 2.68 -10.39 1.27
C ASP A 91 1.99 -9.90 2.56
N HIS A 92 0.86 -9.19 2.46
CA HIS A 92 0.06 -8.66 3.57
C HIS A 92 0.85 -7.77 4.55
N VAL A 93 1.80 -7.00 4.02
CA VAL A 93 2.55 -5.99 4.78
C VAL A 93 1.87 -4.65 4.60
N GLN A 94 1.24 -4.14 5.66
CA GLN A 94 0.70 -2.77 5.67
C GLN A 94 1.84 -1.74 5.67
N PHE A 95 1.72 -0.74 4.81
CA PHE A 95 2.66 0.36 4.68
C PHE A 95 1.91 1.69 4.55
N ASP A 96 2.52 2.75 5.06
CA ASP A 96 2.10 4.11 4.74
C ASP A 96 2.85 4.59 3.50
N PHE A 97 2.26 5.54 2.78
CA PHE A 97 2.82 6.09 1.55
C PHE A 97 3.00 7.60 1.69
N VAL A 98 4.23 8.10 1.55
CA VAL A 98 4.53 9.52 1.68
C VAL A 98 5.40 10.00 0.53
N PRO A 99 5.03 11.09 -0.15
CA PRO A 99 5.89 11.84 -1.05
C PRO A 99 7.20 12.30 -0.39
N ASP A 100 8.28 12.26 -1.15
CA ASP A 100 9.61 12.69 -0.70
C ASP A 100 9.64 14.14 -0.18
N ASP A 101 8.92 15.04 -0.86
CA ASP A 101 8.77 16.45 -0.50
C ASP A 101 7.93 16.70 0.77
N LEU A 102 7.38 15.66 1.39
CA LEU A 102 6.62 15.72 2.65
C LEU A 102 7.24 14.87 3.77
N LEU A 103 8.43 14.30 3.56
CA LEU A 103 9.12 13.47 4.57
C LEU A 103 9.46 14.23 5.84
N ASP A 104 9.77 15.53 5.73
CA ASP A 104 10.08 16.42 6.85
C ASP A 104 8.88 16.60 7.81
N LYS A 105 7.66 16.47 7.28
CA LYS A 105 6.40 16.55 8.03
C LYS A 105 5.94 15.21 8.59
N THR A 106 6.66 14.13 8.28
CA THR A 106 6.29 12.77 8.68
C THR A 106 6.99 12.39 9.97
N ASP A 107 6.26 11.89 10.97
CA ASP A 107 6.89 11.30 12.14
C ASP A 107 7.55 9.96 11.79
N LEU A 108 8.84 9.99 11.45
CA LEU A 108 9.59 8.81 11.05
C LEU A 108 9.79 7.80 12.19
N LYS A 109 9.58 8.20 13.46
CA LYS A 109 9.80 7.33 14.63
C LYS A 109 8.81 6.16 14.70
N LYS A 110 7.66 6.26 14.04
CA LYS A 110 6.64 5.21 14.04
C LYS A 110 7.01 3.99 13.20
N TYR A 111 7.93 4.16 12.25
CA TYR A 111 8.33 3.13 11.31
C TYR A 111 9.56 2.36 11.78
N GLN A 112 9.63 1.10 11.40
CA GLN A 112 10.83 0.25 11.51
C GLN A 112 11.63 0.29 10.20
N ALA A 113 10.93 0.40 9.07
CA ALA A 113 11.51 0.42 7.73
C ALA A 113 11.07 1.66 6.96
N ILE A 114 12.00 2.27 6.22
CA ILE A 114 11.68 3.22 5.15
C ILE A 114 12.22 2.65 3.85
N ILE A 115 11.33 2.51 2.87
CA ILE A 115 11.64 2.05 1.52
C ILE A 115 11.72 3.28 0.62
N VAL A 116 12.88 3.50 0.04
CA VAL A 116 13.12 4.56 -0.95
C VAL A 116 13.29 3.92 -2.31
N VAL A 117 12.43 4.28 -3.25
CA VAL A 117 12.60 3.93 -4.66
C VAL A 117 13.25 5.09 -5.41
N GLU A 118 14.05 4.81 -6.44
CA GLU A 118 14.86 5.83 -7.15
C GLU A 118 15.60 6.78 -6.20
N PRO A 119 16.50 6.23 -5.40
CA PRO A 119 17.11 6.95 -4.29
C PRO A 119 18.07 8.06 -4.79
N ASP A 120 18.37 8.08 -6.10
CA ASP A 120 19.21 9.04 -6.81
C ASP A 120 18.63 10.47 -6.81
N GLY A 121 17.30 10.60 -6.79
CA GLY A 121 16.61 11.89 -6.73
C GLY A 121 16.39 12.43 -5.31
N LEU A 122 16.56 11.58 -4.30
CA LEU A 122 16.22 11.91 -2.92
C LEU A 122 17.44 12.45 -2.18
N THR A 123 17.25 13.55 -1.44
CA THR A 123 18.23 13.98 -0.45
C THR A 123 17.91 13.24 0.86
N PRO A 124 18.84 12.43 1.43
CA PRO A 124 18.62 11.65 2.64
C PRO A 124 18.64 12.52 3.90
N ALA A 125 18.59 13.85 3.75
CA ALA A 125 18.48 14.77 4.87
C ALA A 125 17.21 14.43 5.67
N GLY A 126 17.40 14.08 6.95
CA GLY A 126 16.32 13.58 7.83
C GLY A 126 16.31 12.05 8.02
N LEU A 127 16.83 11.26 7.08
CA LEU A 127 16.92 9.80 7.22
C LEU A 127 18.08 9.36 8.13
N GLU A 128 19.13 10.18 8.26
CA GLU A 128 20.28 9.90 9.12
C GLU A 128 19.86 9.71 10.59
N GLN A 129 18.98 10.58 11.10
CA GLN A 129 18.47 10.47 12.46
C GLN A 129 17.60 9.22 12.65
N PHE A 130 16.85 8.83 11.62
CA PHE A 130 16.06 7.60 11.63
C PHE A 130 16.95 6.36 11.75
N ILE A 131 18.02 6.29 10.94
CA ILE A 131 19.01 5.20 11.01
C ILE A 131 19.73 5.18 12.36
N ALA A 132 20.15 6.35 12.85
CA ALA A 132 20.85 6.47 14.13
C ALA A 132 20.04 5.94 15.31
N LYS A 133 18.70 5.92 15.19
CA LYS A 133 17.77 5.35 16.19
C LYS A 133 17.41 3.87 15.94
N GLY A 134 18.13 3.21 15.03
CA GLY A 134 17.93 1.79 14.70
C GLY A 134 16.98 1.52 13.53
N GLY A 135 16.42 2.57 12.93
CA GLY A 135 15.59 2.46 11.74
C GLY A 135 16.34 1.83 10.56
N LYS A 136 15.63 1.11 9.70
CA LYS A 136 16.23 0.40 8.56
C LYS A 136 15.81 1.05 7.25
N LEU A 137 16.78 1.29 6.38
CA LEU A 137 16.53 1.77 5.03
C LEU A 137 16.61 0.63 4.03
N ILE A 138 15.66 0.57 3.11
CA ILE A 138 15.70 -0.29 1.93
C ILE A 138 15.69 0.63 0.70
N ALA A 139 16.74 0.56 -0.11
CA ALA A 139 16.87 1.34 -1.32
C ALA A 139 16.62 0.46 -2.55
N ILE A 140 15.65 0.83 -3.38
CA ILE A 140 15.22 0.09 -4.57
C ILE A 140 15.47 0.96 -5.81
N PRO A 141 16.65 0.87 -6.43
CA PRO A 141 16.89 1.53 -7.70
C PRO A 141 16.27 0.73 -8.86
N ARG A 142 15.86 1.42 -9.92
CA ARG A 142 15.60 0.84 -11.24
C ARG A 142 16.91 0.54 -11.94
N LYS A 143 17.87 1.47 -11.85
CA LYS A 143 19.23 1.33 -12.38
C LYS A 143 20.23 1.57 -11.27
N ALA A 144 21.16 0.65 -11.08
CA ALA A 144 22.22 0.84 -10.10
C ALA A 144 23.25 1.85 -10.64
N ASP A 145 23.13 3.12 -10.27
CA ASP A 145 24.22 4.07 -10.41
C ASP A 145 25.26 3.86 -9.30
N PHE A 146 26.54 3.85 -9.64
CA PHE A 146 27.61 3.55 -8.69
C PHE A 146 27.72 4.62 -7.58
N ALA A 147 27.61 5.89 -7.94
CA ALA A 147 27.74 7.00 -6.98
C ALA A 147 26.55 7.03 -6.01
N ALA A 148 25.32 6.90 -6.52
CA ALA A 148 24.14 6.80 -5.69
C ALA A 148 24.17 5.52 -4.81
N THR A 149 24.54 4.38 -5.37
CA THR A 149 24.69 3.13 -4.61
C THR A 149 25.64 3.31 -3.42
N LEU A 150 26.79 3.96 -3.64
CA LEU A 150 27.77 4.19 -2.59
C LEU A 150 27.22 5.11 -1.49
N ARG A 151 26.49 6.17 -1.85
CA ARG A 151 25.84 7.08 -0.90
C ARG A 151 24.86 6.34 0.01
N TRP A 152 23.97 5.55 -0.56
CA TRP A 152 22.95 4.81 0.19
C TRP A 152 23.54 3.67 1.02
N LYS A 153 24.57 2.99 0.51
CA LYS A 153 25.34 2.01 1.29
C LYS A 153 26.06 2.64 2.49
N LYS A 154 26.64 3.84 2.33
CA LYS A 154 27.28 4.57 3.44
C LYS A 154 26.28 4.94 4.55
N LEU A 155 25.02 5.18 4.18
CA LEU A 155 23.92 5.38 5.13
C LEU A 155 23.43 4.06 5.77
N GLY A 156 23.98 2.90 5.41
CA GLY A 156 23.55 1.61 5.93
C GLY A 156 22.26 1.07 5.30
N ALA A 157 21.86 1.60 4.13
CA ALA A 157 20.69 1.09 3.43
C ALA A 157 20.94 -0.32 2.85
N ASN A 158 19.96 -1.19 2.98
CA ASN A 158 19.91 -2.47 2.27
C ASN A 158 19.53 -2.18 0.81
N PHE A 159 20.47 -2.41 -0.10
CA PHE A 159 20.33 -2.06 -1.50
C PHE A 159 19.78 -3.24 -2.30
N VAL A 160 18.62 -3.06 -2.93
CA VAL A 160 17.88 -4.12 -3.62
C VAL A 160 17.70 -3.76 -5.10
N PRO A 161 18.71 -4.04 -5.96
CA PRO A 161 18.65 -3.68 -7.37
C PRO A 161 17.89 -4.72 -8.20
N GLY A 162 17.51 -4.32 -9.42
CA GLY A 162 17.11 -5.26 -10.47
C GLY A 162 15.73 -5.88 -10.28
N LEU A 163 14.83 -5.21 -9.55
CA LEU A 163 13.44 -5.60 -9.52
C LEU A 163 12.82 -5.40 -10.91
N LYS A 164 12.16 -6.43 -11.43
CA LYS A 164 11.52 -6.37 -12.76
C LYS A 164 10.16 -5.68 -12.64
N PRO A 165 9.90 -4.61 -13.41
CA PRO A 165 8.55 -4.07 -13.59
C PRO A 165 7.61 -5.17 -14.08
N ARG A 166 6.37 -5.19 -13.63
CA ARG A 166 5.41 -6.25 -14.01
C ARG A 166 4.06 -5.69 -14.43
N THR A 167 3.55 -6.20 -15.54
CA THR A 167 2.18 -6.02 -16.04
C THR A 167 1.31 -7.22 -15.61
N GLY A 168 0.92 -7.28 -14.33
CA GLY A 168 -0.06 -8.26 -13.80
C GLY A 168 0.52 -9.51 -13.11
N GLY A 169 -0.19 -10.03 -12.09
CA GLY A 169 0.23 -11.18 -11.25
C GLY A 169 1.15 -10.82 -10.06
N LYS A 170 1.57 -11.84 -9.27
CA LYS A 170 2.46 -11.65 -8.10
C LYS A 170 3.84 -11.09 -8.52
N PRO A 171 4.33 -9.95 -8.01
CA PRO A 171 5.63 -9.42 -8.40
C PRO A 171 6.79 -10.41 -8.16
N ALA A 172 7.73 -10.48 -9.10
CA ALA A 172 8.96 -11.25 -8.96
C ALA A 172 10.00 -10.42 -8.18
N ALA A 173 9.79 -10.29 -6.87
CA ALA A 173 10.55 -9.38 -6.01
C ALA A 173 11.17 -10.11 -4.81
N GLN A 174 11.68 -11.34 -5.00
CA GLN A 174 12.23 -12.15 -3.90
C GLN A 174 13.36 -11.44 -3.12
N PRO A 175 14.31 -10.73 -3.76
CA PRO A 175 15.31 -9.95 -3.02
C PRO A 175 14.68 -8.90 -2.09
N PHE A 176 13.63 -8.23 -2.56
CA PHE A 176 12.90 -7.25 -1.75
C PHE A 176 12.12 -7.90 -0.61
N ARG A 177 11.46 -9.05 -0.85
CA ARG A 177 10.80 -9.82 0.21
C ARG A 177 11.76 -10.22 1.33
N ASN A 178 12.96 -10.68 0.96
CA ASN A 178 13.98 -11.07 1.93
C ASN A 178 14.42 -9.86 2.77
N ALA A 179 14.69 -8.72 2.12
CA ALA A 179 15.05 -7.47 2.80
C ALA A 179 13.92 -7.01 3.75
N LEU A 180 12.67 -7.08 3.29
CA LEU A 180 11.51 -6.67 4.08
C LEU A 180 11.33 -7.54 5.32
N ARG A 181 11.39 -8.87 5.17
CA ARG A 181 11.26 -9.82 6.30
C ARG A 181 12.37 -9.67 7.34
N GLN A 182 13.59 -9.38 6.89
CA GLN A 182 14.72 -9.13 7.81
C GLN A 182 14.51 -7.88 8.67
N VAL A 183 13.76 -6.89 8.15
CA VAL A 183 13.56 -5.60 8.83
C VAL A 183 12.29 -5.60 9.67
N VAL A 184 11.17 -6.02 9.09
CA VAL A 184 9.83 -5.91 9.69
C VAL A 184 9.52 -7.12 10.56
N GLY A 185 10.19 -8.25 10.34
CA GLY A 185 9.90 -9.49 11.03
C GLY A 185 8.51 -10.02 10.69
N THR A 186 7.73 -10.31 11.72
CA THR A 186 6.36 -10.81 11.60
C THR A 186 5.37 -9.64 11.48
N PRO A 187 4.52 -9.59 10.44
CA PRO A 187 3.53 -8.53 10.31
C PRO A 187 2.48 -8.62 11.41
N LEU A 188 1.86 -7.48 11.74
CA LEU A 188 0.79 -7.37 12.74
C LEU A 188 -0.38 -8.32 12.47
N LEU A 189 -0.72 -8.46 11.19
CA LEU A 189 -1.79 -9.33 10.72
C LEU A 189 -1.19 -10.35 9.76
N GLN A 190 -1.51 -11.62 9.99
CA GLN A 190 -1.24 -12.70 9.05
C GLN A 190 -2.56 -13.33 8.60
N THR A 191 -2.64 -13.62 7.30
CA THR A 191 -3.78 -14.30 6.68
C THR A 191 -3.30 -15.26 5.60
N THR A 192 -4.08 -16.32 5.36
CA THR A 192 -3.90 -17.25 4.24
C THR A 192 -4.51 -16.73 2.94
N ALA A 193 -5.14 -15.56 2.97
CA ALA A 193 -5.86 -15.01 1.83
C ALA A 193 -4.94 -14.73 0.62
N PRO A 194 -5.45 -14.87 -0.61
CA PRO A 194 -4.73 -14.45 -1.80
C PRO A 194 -4.53 -12.93 -1.82
N TYR A 195 -3.68 -12.48 -2.75
CA TYR A 195 -3.37 -11.04 -2.96
C TYR A 195 -4.58 -10.17 -3.31
N THR A 196 -5.72 -10.80 -3.63
CA THR A 196 -6.99 -10.13 -3.87
C THR A 196 -7.71 -9.75 -2.59
N LEU A 197 -7.12 -10.01 -1.42
CA LEU A 197 -7.52 -9.40 -0.16
C LEU A 197 -6.45 -8.38 0.25
N GLU A 198 -6.87 -7.16 0.57
CA GLU A 198 -6.04 -6.23 1.34
C GLU A 198 -6.56 -6.15 2.76
N ALA A 199 -5.62 -5.97 3.69
CA ALA A 199 -5.96 -5.81 5.08
C ALA A 199 -5.25 -4.58 5.65
N HIS A 200 -6.05 -3.71 6.27
CA HIS A 200 -5.59 -2.45 6.85
C HIS A 200 -6.01 -2.40 8.32
N ALA A 201 -5.05 -2.14 9.19
CA ALA A 201 -5.24 -2.07 10.62
C ALA A 201 -4.92 -0.68 11.17
N TYR A 202 -5.83 -0.15 11.99
CA TYR A 202 -5.74 1.17 12.60
C TYR A 202 -6.00 1.12 14.10
N ARG A 203 -5.25 1.91 14.87
CA ARG A 203 -5.47 2.08 16.31
C ARG A 203 -6.39 3.27 16.58
N LYS A 204 -7.45 3.01 17.33
CA LYS A 204 -8.23 4.03 18.04
C LYS A 204 -8.09 3.78 19.56
N PRO A 205 -8.38 4.77 20.42
CA PRO A 205 -8.36 4.55 21.87
C PRO A 205 -9.18 3.33 22.27
N GLY A 206 -8.53 2.35 22.91
CA GLY A 206 -9.16 1.12 23.42
C GLY A 206 -9.50 0.05 22.37
N ARG A 207 -9.16 0.22 21.08
CA ARG A 207 -9.49 -0.78 20.04
C ARG A 207 -8.56 -0.77 18.83
N LEU A 208 -8.39 -1.93 18.23
CA LEU A 208 -7.80 -2.12 16.91
C LEU A 208 -8.93 -2.33 15.90
N ILE A 209 -8.96 -1.52 14.85
CA ILE A 209 -9.89 -1.67 13.73
C ILE A 209 -9.13 -2.38 12.62
N VAL A 210 -9.68 -3.49 12.14
CA VAL A 210 -9.13 -4.23 11.00
C VAL A 210 -10.16 -4.19 9.87
N HIS A 211 -9.78 -3.54 8.77
CA HIS A 211 -10.51 -3.57 7.52
C HIS A 211 -9.97 -4.71 6.66
N LEU A 212 -10.86 -5.62 6.26
CA LEU A 212 -10.56 -6.67 5.30
C LEU A 212 -11.28 -6.33 4.00
N VAL A 213 -10.53 -5.89 3.00
CA VAL A 213 -11.09 -5.44 1.72
C VAL A 213 -10.86 -6.53 0.68
N ASN A 214 -11.96 -7.17 0.26
CA ASN A 214 -11.93 -8.34 -0.59
C ASN A 214 -12.29 -8.00 -2.03
N TYR A 215 -11.34 -8.25 -2.91
CA TYR A 215 -11.34 -7.89 -4.31
C TYR A 215 -11.35 -9.10 -5.23
N ASN A 216 -11.65 -10.27 -4.68
CA ASN A 216 -11.63 -11.48 -5.49
C ASN A 216 -12.65 -11.36 -6.63
N ARG A 217 -12.17 -11.63 -7.84
CA ARG A 217 -12.88 -11.39 -9.10
C ARG A 217 -12.71 -12.60 -9.99
N SER A 218 -13.78 -12.96 -10.70
CA SER A 218 -13.66 -13.81 -11.88
C SER A 218 -13.54 -12.91 -13.12
N GLU A 219 -12.33 -12.81 -13.68
CA GLU A 219 -12.11 -12.02 -14.91
C GLU A 219 -12.91 -12.56 -16.11
N ASN A 220 -13.27 -13.85 -16.05
CA ASN A 220 -14.02 -14.58 -17.07
C ASN A 220 -15.53 -14.65 -16.81
N ALA A 221 -16.04 -13.98 -15.76
CA ALA A 221 -17.47 -13.99 -15.46
C ALA A 221 -18.28 -13.34 -16.60
N THR A 222 -19.35 -14.03 -16.99
CA THR A 222 -20.32 -13.55 -17.97
C THR A 222 -21.23 -12.48 -17.35
N GLY A 223 -21.35 -11.32 -18.00
CA GLY A 223 -22.18 -10.21 -17.49
C GLY A 223 -21.74 -8.83 -17.98
N LYS A 224 -22.71 -7.92 -18.11
CA LYS A 224 -22.48 -6.52 -18.49
C LYS A 224 -22.18 -5.61 -17.29
N SER A 225 -22.73 -5.90 -16.10
CA SER A 225 -22.47 -5.10 -14.90
C SER A 225 -21.12 -5.47 -14.29
N VAL A 226 -20.43 -4.46 -13.73
CA VAL A 226 -19.16 -4.66 -13.02
C VAL A 226 -19.36 -5.59 -11.81
N VAL A 227 -20.53 -5.50 -11.19
CA VAL A 227 -20.98 -6.31 -10.06
C VAL A 227 -21.00 -7.81 -10.36
N ALA A 228 -21.39 -8.22 -11.56
CA ALA A 228 -21.47 -9.64 -11.92
C ALA A 228 -20.09 -10.33 -12.00
N ARG A 229 -19.01 -9.54 -12.03
CA ARG A 229 -17.63 -10.04 -12.14
C ARG A 229 -16.93 -10.17 -10.78
N GLU A 230 -17.50 -9.58 -9.74
CA GLU A 230 -16.99 -9.69 -8.37
C GLU A 230 -17.37 -11.04 -7.76
N ALA A 231 -16.41 -11.72 -7.14
CA ALA A 231 -16.56 -13.05 -6.56
C ALA A 231 -15.82 -13.10 -5.22
N PRO A 232 -16.30 -12.40 -4.18
CA PRO A 232 -15.62 -12.33 -2.89
C PRO A 232 -15.41 -13.75 -2.34
N ILE A 233 -14.26 -13.96 -1.72
CA ILE A 233 -13.88 -15.23 -1.09
C ILE A 233 -14.04 -15.15 0.41
N GLU A 234 -14.37 -16.26 1.04
CA GLU A 234 -14.28 -16.35 2.49
C GLU A 234 -12.81 -16.24 2.92
N VAL A 235 -12.59 -15.46 3.98
CA VAL A 235 -11.26 -15.28 4.58
C VAL A 235 -11.40 -15.36 6.08
N GLU A 236 -10.57 -16.20 6.69
CA GLU A 236 -10.35 -16.19 8.13
C GLU A 236 -8.99 -15.55 8.45
N PRO A 237 -8.94 -14.55 9.35
CA PRO A 237 -7.67 -14.06 9.88
C PRO A 237 -7.01 -15.19 10.69
N THR A 238 -5.75 -15.51 10.40
CA THR A 238 -5.05 -16.60 11.08
C THR A 238 -4.33 -16.14 12.34
N GLN A 239 -3.85 -14.89 12.38
CA GLN A 239 -3.18 -14.33 13.57
C GLN A 239 -3.20 -12.79 13.55
N ILE A 240 -3.51 -12.19 14.71
CA ILE A 240 -3.31 -10.77 15.00
C ILE A 240 -2.37 -10.70 16.21
N GLN A 241 -1.24 -9.99 16.09
CA GLN A 241 -0.24 -9.82 17.16
C GLN A 241 -0.42 -8.53 17.97
#